data_AF-A0A6P5XTY6-F1
#
_entry.id   AF-A0A6P5XTY6-F1
#
_cell.length_a   1.000
_cell.length_b   1.000
_cell.length_c   1.000
_cell.angle_alpha   90.00
_cell.angle_beta   90.00
_cell.angle_gamma   90.00
#
_symmetry.space_group_name_H-M   'P 1'
#
loop_
_entity.id
_entity.type
_entity.pdbx_description
1 polymer ?
#
loop_
_entity_poly.entity_id
_entity_poly.type
_entity_poly.pdbx_seq_one_letter_code
_entity_poly.pdbx_strand_id
1 'polypeptide(L)'
;MDEINRDQEEKFLSYVAVAEELIQHLKSENNKLHAEVNELRSEVASVISSKDKQCADYQKLLIEENQKNKALSEEVNRLQNLHQEGHVKGGKRDNIPIISPGSAQVASEKVFGSPTQMMPRKRSRKSATETEDSMITPGSANCNVTTLSALAEDLSGNASSREVLMHVQLPECCKGSLGANAPASDNCLFQALIECLVGMKISAVNKTEGLCISALHQSSGYSFSLTWINRAAGEESELLYRVSSLGTFERVAPEWMRDVIMFSTNMCPVFFERVARVIKFHC
;
A
#
# COMPACT_ATOMS: atom_id res chain seq x y z
N MET A 1 -32.22 -6.98 70.21
CA MET A 1 -30.90 -6.46 69.78
C MET A 1 -30.12 -7.58 69.09
N ASP A 2 -30.11 -8.78 69.66
CA ASP A 2 -29.33 -9.92 69.13
C ASP A 2 -29.82 -10.49 67.78
N GLU A 3 -31.13 -10.50 67.51
CA GLU A 3 -31.69 -10.98 66.23
C GLU A 3 -31.21 -10.16 65.02
N ILE A 4 -31.19 -8.82 65.19
CA ILE A 4 -30.76 -7.86 64.15
C ILE A 4 -29.26 -8.01 63.88
N ASN A 5 -28.47 -8.27 64.93
CA ASN A 5 -27.03 -8.47 64.80
C ASN A 5 -26.71 -9.77 64.03
N ARG A 6 -27.48 -10.85 64.27
CA ARG A 6 -27.35 -12.11 63.52
C ARG A 6 -27.72 -11.96 62.04
N ASP A 7 -28.82 -11.29 61.72
CA ASP A 7 -29.23 -11.04 60.33
C ASP A 7 -28.20 -10.19 59.56
N GLN A 8 -27.56 -9.23 60.24
CA GLN A 8 -26.46 -8.46 59.65
C GLN A 8 -25.23 -9.35 59.40
N GLU A 9 -24.85 -10.19 60.35
CA GLU A 9 -23.72 -11.12 60.20
C GLU A 9 -23.92 -12.09 59.03
N GLU A 10 -25.12 -12.65 58.88
CA GLU A 10 -25.47 -13.54 57.76
C GLU A 10 -25.36 -12.82 56.39
N LYS A 11 -25.83 -11.57 56.32
CA LYS A 11 -25.67 -10.74 55.11
C LYS A 11 -24.20 -10.47 54.79
N PHE A 12 -23.38 -10.14 55.79
CA PHE A 12 -21.94 -9.95 55.58
C PHE A 12 -21.28 -11.22 55.06
N LEU A 13 -21.58 -12.39 55.64
CA LEU A 13 -21.05 -13.67 55.17
C LEU A 13 -21.48 -13.97 53.73
N SER A 14 -22.73 -13.68 53.38
CA SER A 14 -23.21 -13.84 52.00
C SER A 14 -22.47 -12.92 51.02
N TYR A 15 -22.29 -11.64 51.35
CA TYR A 15 -21.54 -10.71 50.51
C TYR A 15 -20.08 -11.14 50.36
N VAL A 16 -19.44 -11.59 51.43
CA VAL A 16 -18.05 -12.09 51.39
C VAL A 16 -17.96 -13.32 50.49
N ALA A 17 -18.88 -14.28 50.62
CA ALA A 17 -18.89 -15.49 49.79
C ALA A 17 -19.04 -15.16 48.29
N VAL A 18 -19.98 -14.29 47.93
CA VAL A 18 -20.19 -13.86 46.53
C VAL A 18 -18.98 -13.09 46.00
N ALA A 19 -18.37 -12.22 46.83
CA ALA A 19 -17.17 -11.47 46.44
C ALA A 19 -15.97 -12.39 46.22
N GLU A 20 -15.78 -13.39 47.10
CA GLU A 20 -14.73 -14.40 46.95
C GLU A 20 -14.91 -15.24 45.68
N GLU A 21 -16.14 -15.66 45.37
CA GLU A 21 -16.45 -16.38 44.14
C GLU A 21 -16.10 -15.55 42.89
N LEU A 22 -16.47 -14.27 42.87
CA LEU A 22 -16.14 -13.36 41.78
C LEU A 22 -14.63 -13.17 41.63
N ILE A 23 -13.90 -13.01 42.74
CA ILE A 23 -12.44 -12.89 42.74
C ILE A 23 -11.80 -14.14 42.15
N GLN A 24 -12.28 -15.34 42.52
CA GLN A 24 -11.77 -16.59 41.98
C GLN A 24 -12.07 -16.74 40.49
N HIS A 25 -13.28 -16.39 40.06
CA HIS A 25 -13.66 -16.39 38.66
C HIS A 25 -12.74 -15.49 37.83
N LEU A 26 -12.58 -14.23 38.24
CA LEU A 26 -11.72 -13.25 37.55
C LEU A 26 -10.25 -13.69 37.53
N LYS A 27 -9.75 -14.31 38.61
CA LYS A 27 -8.40 -14.89 38.62
C LYS A 27 -8.25 -16.02 37.61
N SER A 28 -9.23 -16.93 37.54
CA SER A 28 -9.20 -18.04 36.59
C SER A 28 -9.24 -17.55 35.14
N GLU A 29 -10.06 -16.54 34.86
CA GLU A 29 -10.22 -15.97 33.52
C GLU A 29 -8.97 -15.20 33.12
N ASN A 30 -8.37 -14.43 34.03
CA ASN A 30 -7.11 -13.74 33.77
C ASN A 30 -5.98 -14.74 33.47
N ASN A 31 -5.88 -15.83 34.24
CA ASN A 31 -4.89 -16.89 33.96
C ASN A 31 -5.12 -17.55 32.59
N LYS A 32 -6.38 -17.80 32.21
CA LYS A 32 -6.74 -18.34 30.90
C LYS A 32 -6.35 -17.38 29.76
N LEU A 33 -6.73 -16.11 29.87
CA LEU A 33 -6.38 -15.07 28.89
C LEU A 33 -4.86 -14.92 28.77
N HIS A 34 -4.14 -15.01 29.88
CA HIS A 34 -2.68 -14.93 29.87
C HIS A 34 -2.05 -16.12 29.12
N ALA A 35 -2.61 -17.33 29.27
CA ALA A 35 -2.18 -18.50 28.52
C ALA A 35 -2.43 -18.34 27.01
N GLU A 36 -3.63 -17.90 26.61
CA GLU A 36 -3.98 -17.66 25.20
C GLU A 36 -3.09 -16.58 24.56
N VAL A 37 -2.80 -15.49 25.28
CA VAL A 37 -1.89 -14.44 24.79
C VAL A 37 -0.48 -14.99 24.58
N ASN A 38 0.00 -15.86 25.46
CA ASN A 38 1.32 -16.46 25.33
C ASN A 38 1.39 -17.45 24.16
N GLU A 39 0.33 -18.24 23.94
CA GLU A 39 0.20 -19.12 22.79
C GLU A 39 0.19 -18.33 21.48
N LEU A 40 -0.67 -17.31 21.34
CA LEU A 40 -0.73 -16.44 20.17
C LEU A 40 0.60 -15.73 19.89
N ARG A 41 1.29 -15.26 20.94
CA ARG A 41 2.63 -14.68 20.79
C ARG A 41 3.63 -15.68 20.22
N SER A 42 3.57 -16.95 20.65
CA SER A 42 4.43 -18.00 20.12
C SER A 42 4.12 -18.33 18.66
N GLU A 43 2.84 -18.37 18.28
CA GLU A 43 2.41 -18.56 16.89
C GLU A 43 2.90 -17.42 15.99
N VAL A 44 2.72 -16.17 16.42
CA VAL A 44 3.21 -14.99 15.69
C VAL A 44 4.72 -15.05 15.49
N ALA A 45 5.48 -15.41 16.54
CA ALA A 45 6.93 -15.56 16.42
C ALA A 45 7.32 -16.67 15.42
N SER A 46 6.59 -17.79 15.40
CA SER A 46 6.77 -18.88 14.44
C SER A 46 6.49 -18.44 12.99
N VAL A 47 5.38 -17.74 12.77
CA VAL A 47 5.01 -17.20 11.44
C VAL A 47 6.04 -16.21 10.93
N ILE A 48 6.49 -15.28 11.79
CA ILE A 48 7.54 -14.31 11.43
C ILE A 48 8.82 -15.05 11.03
N SER A 49 9.29 -16.00 11.85
CA SER A 49 10.51 -16.76 11.55
C SER A 49 10.40 -17.56 10.24
N SER A 50 9.26 -18.19 9.98
CA SER A 50 9.00 -18.92 8.73
C SER A 50 9.03 -17.99 7.52
N LYS A 51 8.39 -16.82 7.62
CA LYS A 51 8.35 -15.82 6.55
C LYS A 51 9.73 -15.21 6.30
N ASP A 52 10.48 -14.88 7.34
CA ASP A 52 11.85 -14.35 7.22
C ASP A 52 12.77 -15.33 6.50
N LYS A 53 12.63 -16.62 6.79
CA LYS A 53 13.34 -17.68 6.06
C LYS A 53 12.98 -17.71 4.57
N GLN A 54 11.68 -17.64 4.24
CA GLN A 54 11.25 -17.57 2.84
C GLN A 54 11.80 -16.31 2.14
N CYS A 55 11.78 -15.15 2.80
CA CYS A 55 12.34 -13.92 2.26
C CYS A 55 13.84 -14.06 1.97
N ALA A 56 14.60 -14.69 2.86
CA ALA A 56 16.01 -14.96 2.65
C ALA A 56 16.25 -15.90 1.45
N ASP A 57 15.44 -16.95 1.30
CA ASP A 57 15.52 -17.89 0.18
C ASP A 57 15.21 -17.20 -1.16
N TYR A 58 14.15 -16.38 -1.22
CA TYR A 58 13.81 -15.62 -2.43
C TYR A 58 14.90 -14.60 -2.79
N GLN A 59 15.45 -13.89 -1.80
CA GLN A 59 16.53 -12.94 -2.02
C GLN A 59 17.76 -13.65 -2.60
N LYS A 60 18.11 -14.82 -2.06
CA LYS A 60 19.21 -15.64 -2.58
C LYS A 60 18.97 -16.04 -4.04
N LEU A 61 17.80 -16.60 -4.36
CA LEU A 61 17.46 -17.03 -5.71
C LEU A 61 17.49 -15.86 -6.72
N LEU A 62 16.99 -14.69 -6.30
CA LEU A 62 17.02 -13.49 -7.13
C LEU A 62 18.45 -13.04 -7.45
N ILE A 63 19.37 -13.13 -6.49
CA ILE A 63 20.78 -12.80 -6.72
C ILE A 63 21.42 -13.80 -7.70
N GLU A 64 21.17 -15.10 -7.52
CA GLU A 64 21.66 -16.15 -8.42
C GLU A 64 21.14 -15.96 -9.86
N GLU A 65 19.85 -15.66 -10.02
CA GLU A 65 19.25 -15.48 -11.35
C GLU A 65 19.77 -14.20 -12.04
N ASN A 66 19.97 -13.12 -11.29
CA ASN A 66 20.62 -11.91 -11.81
C ASN A 66 22.05 -12.17 -12.28
N GLN A 67 22.82 -12.99 -11.56
CA GLN A 67 24.16 -13.39 -11.97
C GLN A 67 24.13 -14.23 -13.26
N LYS A 68 23.19 -15.17 -13.39
CA LYS A 68 23.01 -15.95 -14.63
C LYS A 68 22.60 -15.05 -15.80
N ASN A 69 21.67 -14.13 -15.61
CA ASN A 69 21.25 -13.18 -16.65
C ASN A 69 22.43 -12.31 -17.12
N LYS A 70 23.29 -11.88 -16.20
CA LYS A 70 24.51 -11.16 -16.55
C LYS A 70 25.44 -12.01 -17.43
N ALA A 71 25.74 -13.23 -17.02
CA ALA A 71 26.58 -14.15 -17.80
C ALA A 71 25.97 -14.46 -19.19
N LEU A 72 24.65 -14.64 -19.25
CA LEU A 72 23.93 -14.86 -20.50
C LEU A 72 24.01 -13.63 -21.42
N SER A 73 23.86 -12.42 -20.86
CA SER A 73 23.98 -11.17 -21.62
C SER A 73 25.40 -10.97 -22.18
N GLU A 74 26.43 -11.30 -21.40
CA GLU A 74 27.82 -11.27 -21.85
C GLU A 74 28.06 -12.26 -23.01
N GLU A 75 27.51 -13.48 -22.93
CA GLU A 75 27.63 -14.48 -24.00
C GLU A 75 26.85 -14.09 -25.26
N VAL A 76 25.63 -13.55 -25.12
CA VAL A 76 24.86 -13.02 -26.27
C VAL A 76 25.62 -11.90 -26.96
N ASN A 77 26.22 -10.98 -26.21
CA ASN A 77 27.04 -9.91 -26.77
C ASN A 77 28.27 -10.47 -27.49
N ARG A 78 28.96 -11.46 -26.88
CA ARG A 78 30.08 -12.17 -27.51
C ARG A 78 29.69 -12.80 -28.85
N LEU A 79 28.54 -13.46 -28.92
CA LEU A 79 28.02 -14.07 -30.14
C LEU A 79 27.59 -13.02 -31.20
N GLN A 80 27.02 -11.90 -30.79
CA GLN A 80 26.69 -10.79 -31.69
C GLN A 80 27.94 -10.18 -32.32
N ASN A 81 29.01 -9.96 -31.53
CA ASN A 81 30.29 -9.47 -32.03
C ASN A 81 30.90 -10.43 -33.06
N LEU A 82 30.84 -11.74 -32.82
CA LEU A 82 31.32 -12.75 -33.76
C LEU A 82 30.56 -12.75 -35.10
N HIS A 83 29.24 -12.56 -35.07
CA HIS A 83 28.42 -12.43 -36.29
C HIS A 83 28.75 -11.15 -37.07
N GLN A 84 28.97 -10.03 -36.40
CA GLN A 84 29.38 -8.79 -37.06
C GLN A 84 30.77 -8.93 -37.70
N GLU A 85 31.71 -9.59 -37.02
CA GLU A 85 33.06 -9.80 -37.53
C GLU A 85 33.11 -10.78 -38.73
N GLY A 86 32.21 -11.77 -38.77
CA GLY A 86 32.01 -12.66 -39.92
C GLY A 86 31.41 -11.97 -41.15
N HIS A 87 30.62 -10.90 -40.97
CA HIS A 87 29.97 -10.17 -42.06
C HIS A 87 30.88 -9.11 -42.73
N VAL A 88 32.01 -8.75 -42.10
CA VAL A 88 32.95 -7.74 -42.62
C VAL A 88 34.03 -8.35 -43.53
N LYS A 89 34.24 -9.67 -43.52
CA LYS A 89 35.18 -10.39 -44.40
C LYS A 89 34.48 -11.19 -45.49
N GLY A 90 33.68 -10.51 -46.32
CA GLY A 90 33.02 -11.10 -47.47
C GLY A 90 33.02 -10.15 -48.66
N GLY A 91 34.19 -9.92 -49.26
CA GLY A 91 34.30 -9.14 -50.49
C GLY A 91 33.61 -9.82 -51.67
N LYS A 92 32.70 -9.08 -52.32
CA LYS A 92 32.16 -9.25 -53.70
C LYS A 92 31.66 -10.63 -54.13
N ARG A 93 30.34 -10.72 -54.38
CA ARG A 93 29.81 -10.69 -55.76
C ARG A 93 28.29 -10.57 -55.83
N ASP A 94 27.90 -9.62 -56.67
CA ASP A 94 26.82 -9.58 -57.67
C ASP A 94 25.36 -9.80 -57.26
N ASN A 95 24.61 -8.74 -57.60
CA ASN A 95 23.16 -8.62 -57.63
C ASN A 95 22.47 -9.85 -58.25
N ILE A 96 21.54 -10.45 -57.51
CA ILE A 96 20.42 -11.19 -58.09
C ILE A 96 19.15 -10.57 -57.52
N PRO A 97 18.27 -9.97 -58.35
CA PRO A 97 16.96 -9.58 -57.89
C PRO A 97 16.10 -10.84 -57.71
N ILE A 98 15.60 -11.07 -56.50
CA ILE A 98 14.58 -12.09 -56.26
C ILE A 98 13.28 -11.56 -56.89
N ILE A 99 13.03 -11.98 -58.12
CA ILE A 99 11.75 -11.79 -58.81
C ILE A 99 10.73 -12.71 -58.13
N SER A 100 9.69 -12.09 -57.59
CA SER A 100 8.46 -12.73 -57.15
C SER A 100 7.69 -13.29 -58.36
N PRO A 101 7.28 -14.57 -58.41
CA PRO A 101 6.29 -15.02 -59.39
C PRO A 101 4.90 -14.95 -58.77
N GLY A 102 4.08 -14.10 -59.38
CA GLY A 102 2.66 -13.96 -59.10
C GLY A 102 1.85 -15.20 -59.45
N SER A 103 0.66 -15.22 -58.84
CA SER A 103 -0.42 -16.18 -58.94
C SER A 103 -1.07 -16.28 -60.34
N ALA A 104 -1.45 -17.51 -60.71
CA ALA A 104 -2.60 -17.98 -61.52
C ALA A 104 -2.17 -19.03 -62.56
N GLN A 105 -2.88 -20.10 -62.93
CA GLN A 105 -4.07 -20.83 -62.47
C GLN A 105 -4.08 -22.16 -63.28
N VAL A 106 -4.55 -23.26 -62.64
CA VAL A 106 -5.36 -24.40 -63.15
C VAL A 106 -4.92 -25.18 -64.41
N ALA A 107 -4.64 -26.49 -64.25
CA ALA A 107 -5.30 -27.60 -64.97
C ALA A 107 -4.91 -28.98 -64.39
N SER A 108 -5.82 -29.93 -64.56
CA SER A 108 -6.03 -31.21 -63.86
C SER A 108 -5.46 -32.43 -64.62
N GLU A 109 -5.09 -33.51 -63.91
CA GLU A 109 -5.69 -34.88 -64.02
C GLU A 109 -4.73 -36.06 -63.71
N LYS A 110 -5.05 -36.78 -62.61
CA LYS A 110 -5.01 -38.26 -62.28
C LYS A 110 -3.77 -39.14 -62.59
N VAL A 111 -3.50 -40.29 -61.95
CA VAL A 111 -3.96 -41.12 -60.79
C VAL A 111 -2.96 -42.30 -60.69
N PHE A 112 -2.67 -42.79 -59.47
CA PHE A 112 -2.53 -44.20 -59.01
C PHE A 112 -1.64 -44.19 -57.74
N GLY A 113 -1.94 -44.80 -56.59
CA GLY A 113 -3.08 -45.55 -56.07
C GLY A 113 -2.81 -45.87 -54.59
N SER A 114 -3.72 -45.42 -53.70
CA SER A 114 -4.40 -46.05 -52.54
C SER A 114 -3.73 -47.11 -51.64
N PRO A 115 -4.35 -47.52 -50.50
CA PRO A 115 -4.90 -46.78 -49.34
C PRO A 115 -4.50 -47.50 -48.01
N THR A 116 -4.90 -47.07 -46.80
CA THR A 116 -6.02 -47.59 -45.96
C THR A 116 -5.80 -46.90 -44.59
N GLN A 117 -6.75 -46.34 -43.82
CA GLN A 117 -8.10 -46.76 -43.48
C GLN A 117 -8.85 -45.55 -42.89
N MET A 118 -10.02 -45.22 -43.44
CA MET A 118 -11.02 -44.38 -42.79
C MET A 118 -12.02 -45.28 -42.06
N MET A 119 -12.61 -44.81 -40.96
CA MET A 119 -14.07 -44.81 -40.75
C MET A 119 -14.47 -44.12 -39.41
N PRO A 120 -15.73 -43.68 -39.23
CA PRO A 120 -16.01 -42.26 -39.03
C PRO A 120 -16.87 -41.91 -37.78
N ARG A 121 -16.95 -40.60 -37.54
CA ARG A 121 -18.07 -39.79 -37.02
C ARG A 121 -19.28 -40.53 -36.42
N LYS A 122 -19.75 -40.04 -35.26
CA LYS A 122 -21.14 -39.53 -35.18
C LYS A 122 -21.37 -38.50 -34.06
N ARG A 123 -22.29 -37.61 -34.43
CA ARG A 123 -22.73 -36.35 -33.85
C ARG A 123 -23.90 -36.62 -32.88
N SER A 124 -23.97 -35.94 -31.75
CA SER A 124 -25.24 -35.67 -31.08
C SER A 124 -25.29 -34.22 -30.59
N ARG A 125 -26.47 -33.61 -30.66
CA ARG A 125 -26.79 -32.18 -30.52
C ARG A 125 -27.74 -32.00 -29.33
N LYS A 126 -27.47 -30.96 -28.52
CA LYS A 126 -28.39 -30.08 -27.75
C LYS A 126 -29.09 -30.72 -26.53
N SER A 127 -29.11 -30.12 -25.34
CA SER A 127 -29.71 -28.81 -24.92
C SER A 127 -28.95 -28.18 -23.72
N ALA A 128 -28.59 -26.88 -23.73
CA ALA A 128 -29.28 -25.70 -23.11
C ALA A 128 -29.29 -25.74 -21.56
N THR A 129 -28.91 -24.74 -20.76
CA THR A 129 -28.69 -23.28 -20.95
C THR A 129 -27.98 -22.70 -19.70
N GLU A 130 -27.24 -21.59 -19.88
CA GLU A 130 -27.10 -20.41 -18.96
C GLU A 130 -26.25 -20.55 -17.67
N THR A 131 -25.32 -19.67 -17.27
CA THR A 131 -24.85 -18.34 -17.75
C THR A 131 -23.46 -18.03 -17.14
N GLU A 132 -22.73 -17.17 -17.85
CA GLU A 132 -21.53 -16.35 -17.61
C GLU A 132 -21.20 -15.96 -16.14
N ASP A 133 -19.94 -15.76 -15.72
CA ASP A 133 -19.14 -14.61 -16.19
C ASP A 133 -17.61 -14.76 -16.02
N SER A 134 -16.89 -14.10 -16.93
CA SER A 134 -15.48 -14.29 -17.28
C SER A 134 -14.57 -13.23 -16.65
N MET A 135 -13.40 -13.68 -16.19
CA MET A 135 -12.24 -12.83 -15.94
C MET A 135 -11.73 -12.20 -17.25
N ILE A 136 -11.39 -10.91 -17.21
CA ILE A 136 -10.60 -10.25 -18.27
C ILE A 136 -9.53 -9.33 -17.65
N THR A 137 -8.28 -9.67 -17.95
CA THR A 137 -7.08 -8.83 -17.88
C THR A 137 -7.00 -7.92 -19.11
N PRO A 138 -6.48 -6.69 -18.99
CA PRO A 138 -5.71 -6.07 -20.08
C PRO A 138 -4.31 -5.66 -19.56
N GLY A 139 -3.22 -5.72 -20.30
CA GLY A 139 -3.06 -5.59 -21.75
C GLY A 139 -2.16 -4.38 -22.02
N SER A 140 -0.85 -4.65 -22.14
CA SER A 140 0.22 -3.69 -22.43
C SER A 140 0.01 -2.93 -23.75
N ALA A 141 0.11 -1.61 -23.73
CA ALA A 141 0.41 -0.78 -24.90
C ALA A 141 1.20 0.48 -24.48
N ASN A 142 2.43 0.58 -24.98
CA ASN A 142 3.20 1.82 -25.07
C ASN A 142 2.43 2.87 -25.89
N CYS A 143 2.44 4.14 -25.46
CA CYS A 143 2.79 5.28 -26.32
C CYS A 143 2.85 6.61 -25.54
N ASN A 144 4.07 7.15 -25.52
CA ASN A 144 4.45 8.53 -25.85
C ASN A 144 4.15 9.68 -24.87
N VAL A 145 5.23 10.07 -24.19
CA VAL A 145 5.50 11.40 -23.64
C VAL A 145 5.22 12.47 -24.70
N THR A 146 4.28 13.38 -24.43
CA THR A 146 4.13 14.62 -25.19
C THR A 146 4.18 15.80 -24.24
N THR A 147 5.31 16.50 -24.30
CA THR A 147 5.54 17.83 -23.77
C THR A 147 4.61 18.80 -24.48
N LEU A 148 3.74 19.51 -23.77
CA LEU A 148 3.05 20.69 -24.29
C LEU A 148 3.10 21.81 -23.25
N SER A 149 4.10 22.67 -23.40
CA SER A 149 4.06 24.04 -22.91
C SER A 149 3.31 24.92 -23.93
N ALA A 150 2.25 25.59 -23.50
CA ALA A 150 1.55 26.71 -24.16
C ALA A 150 0.23 26.89 -23.39
N LEU A 151 -0.17 28.03 -22.84
CA LEU A 151 0.15 29.44 -23.04
C LEU A 151 -0.10 30.19 -21.74
N ALA A 152 0.69 31.23 -21.53
CA ALA A 152 0.43 32.28 -20.54
C ALA A 152 -0.52 33.34 -21.13
N GLU A 153 -1.14 34.05 -20.18
CA GLU A 153 -1.80 35.36 -20.27
C GLU A 153 -3.27 35.39 -20.71
N ASP A 154 -4.14 35.67 -19.73
CA ASP A 154 -4.90 36.92 -19.79
C ASP A 154 -5.26 37.44 -18.37
N LEU A 155 -5.17 38.75 -18.22
CA LEU A 155 -5.13 39.54 -16.99
C LEU A 155 -6.52 39.86 -16.42
N SER A 156 -6.67 39.84 -15.09
CA SER A 156 -7.46 40.87 -14.37
C SER A 156 -7.14 40.85 -12.85
N GLY A 157 -6.89 42.03 -12.31
CA GLY A 157 -6.20 42.28 -11.05
C GLY A 157 -6.95 41.86 -9.78
N ASN A 158 -6.16 41.53 -8.75
CA ASN A 158 -6.01 42.33 -7.52
C ASN A 158 -4.95 41.65 -6.65
N ALA A 159 -3.79 42.28 -6.53
CA ALA A 159 -2.66 41.80 -5.74
C ALA A 159 -2.95 41.91 -4.23
N SER A 160 -2.70 40.84 -3.47
CA SER A 160 -1.56 40.79 -2.55
C SER A 160 -1.60 39.56 -1.64
N SER A 161 -0.42 38.96 -1.43
CA SER A 161 -0.11 37.76 -0.63
C SER A 161 -0.35 36.38 -1.26
N ARG A 162 0.13 36.16 -2.49
CA ARG A 162 0.25 34.82 -3.08
C ARG A 162 1.65 34.58 -3.64
N GLU A 163 2.66 34.93 -2.86
CA GLU A 163 4.05 34.77 -3.26
C GLU A 163 4.90 34.52 -2.02
N VAL A 164 4.89 33.26 -1.55
CA VAL A 164 6.00 32.45 -1.02
C VAL A 164 5.36 31.13 -0.54
N LEU A 165 5.01 30.26 -1.47
CA LEU A 165 4.64 28.87 -1.17
C LEU A 165 5.19 27.99 -2.30
N MET A 166 6.50 28.13 -2.51
CA MET A 166 7.24 27.26 -3.41
C MET A 166 7.52 25.95 -2.65
N HIS A 167 7.18 24.83 -3.31
CA HIS A 167 7.60 23.46 -3.01
C HIS A 167 6.81 22.57 -2.03
N VAL A 168 5.47 22.61 -2.05
CA VAL A 168 4.70 21.36 -1.85
C VAL A 168 3.66 21.25 -2.96
N GLN A 169 3.98 20.48 -4.00
CA GLN A 169 3.07 20.22 -5.10
C GLN A 169 1.99 19.28 -4.58
N LEU A 170 0.85 19.85 -4.17
CA LEU A 170 -0.29 19.06 -3.70
C LEU A 170 -0.73 18.10 -4.83
N PRO A 171 -1.00 16.81 -4.52
CA PRO A 171 -1.51 15.87 -5.51
C PRO A 171 -2.74 16.43 -6.21
N GLU A 172 -2.88 16.18 -7.52
CA GLU A 172 -3.97 16.70 -8.34
C GLU A 172 -5.35 16.39 -7.75
N CYS A 173 -5.50 15.23 -7.10
CA CYS A 173 -6.74 14.81 -6.46
C CYS A 173 -7.18 15.69 -5.29
N CYS A 174 -6.30 16.52 -4.71
CA CYS A 174 -6.63 17.36 -3.55
C CYS A 174 -6.61 18.87 -3.90
N LYS A 175 -6.40 19.25 -5.17
CA LYS A 175 -6.43 20.65 -5.64
C LYS A 175 -7.81 21.33 -5.51
N GLY A 176 -8.89 20.55 -5.40
CA GLY A 176 -10.28 21.06 -5.34
C GLY A 176 -10.74 21.68 -4.01
N SER A 177 -10.02 21.46 -2.90
CA SER A 177 -10.44 21.93 -1.57
C SER A 177 -9.95 23.33 -1.20
N LEU A 178 -9.14 23.98 -2.05
CA LEU A 178 -8.50 25.27 -1.76
C LEU A 178 -9.14 26.46 -2.49
N GLY A 179 -10.37 26.29 -2.98
CA GLY A 179 -11.17 27.35 -3.60
C GLY A 179 -12.24 27.85 -2.64
N ALA A 180 -12.22 29.14 -2.31
CA ALA A 180 -13.34 29.78 -1.60
C ALA A 180 -14.61 29.61 -2.45
N ASN A 181 -15.64 28.97 -1.88
CA ASN A 181 -16.99 28.77 -2.42
C ASN A 181 -17.28 27.46 -3.19
N ALA A 182 -16.58 26.36 -2.92
CA ALA A 182 -17.06 25.01 -3.27
C ALA A 182 -17.56 24.27 -2.02
N PRO A 183 -18.73 23.58 -2.05
CA PRO A 183 -19.14 22.72 -0.95
C PRO A 183 -18.03 21.70 -0.71
N ALA A 184 -17.60 21.59 0.54
CA ALA A 184 -16.49 20.75 0.98
C ALA A 184 -16.52 19.41 0.25
N SER A 185 -15.63 19.24 -0.73
CA SER A 185 -15.53 17.97 -1.45
C SER A 185 -15.00 16.96 -0.44
N ASP A 186 -15.81 15.95 -0.16
CA ASP A 186 -15.46 14.80 0.66
C ASP A 186 -14.04 14.31 0.32
N ASN A 187 -13.26 14.04 1.37
CA ASN A 187 -11.86 13.61 1.39
C ASN A 187 -11.35 13.03 0.06
N CYS A 188 -10.26 13.59 -0.51
CA CYS A 188 -9.64 13.03 -1.72
C CYS A 188 -9.25 11.55 -1.48
N LEU A 189 -9.31 10.68 -2.52
CA LEU A 189 -9.00 9.24 -2.39
C LEU A 189 -7.64 8.99 -1.71
N PHE A 190 -6.67 9.87 -1.96
CA PHE A 190 -5.38 9.83 -1.29
C PHE A 190 -5.50 10.06 0.22
N GLN A 191 -6.27 11.06 0.65
CA GLN A 191 -6.54 11.29 2.07
C GLN A 191 -7.24 10.07 2.69
N ALA A 192 -8.26 9.51 2.04
CA ALA A 192 -8.93 8.29 2.51
C ALA A 192 -7.95 7.11 2.68
N LEU A 193 -7.02 6.92 1.73
CA LEU A 193 -5.98 5.89 1.85
C LEU A 193 -5.05 6.13 3.05
N ILE A 194 -4.57 7.36 3.24
CA ILE A 194 -3.70 7.68 4.38
C ILE A 194 -4.47 7.52 5.70
N GLU A 195 -5.73 7.94 5.76
CA GLU A 195 -6.59 7.76 6.93
C GLU A 195 -6.74 6.27 7.28
N CYS A 196 -6.94 5.40 6.28
CA CYS A 196 -6.97 3.95 6.45
C CYS A 196 -5.63 3.37 6.95
N LEU A 197 -4.49 3.84 6.42
CA LEU A 197 -3.17 3.34 6.79
C LEU A 197 -2.77 3.74 8.22
N VAL A 198 -3.09 4.96 8.62
CA VAL A 198 -2.76 5.49 9.95
C VAL A 198 -3.82 5.09 10.98
N GLY A 199 -5.03 4.73 10.52
CA GLY A 199 -6.17 4.46 11.39
C GLY A 199 -6.71 5.72 12.06
N MET A 200 -6.57 6.89 11.43
CA MET A 200 -6.97 8.19 11.97
C MET A 200 -7.65 9.03 10.91
N LYS A 201 -8.60 9.88 11.31
CA LYS A 201 -9.07 10.96 10.43
C LYS A 201 -8.03 12.06 10.36
N ILE A 202 -7.78 12.55 9.16
CA ILE A 202 -6.76 13.57 8.91
C ILE A 202 -7.44 14.75 8.24
N SER A 203 -7.10 15.96 8.64
CA SER A 203 -7.51 17.18 7.97
C SER A 203 -6.31 18.08 7.72
N ALA A 204 -6.24 18.69 6.55
CA ALA A 204 -5.26 19.72 6.25
C ALA A 204 -5.85 21.08 6.63
N VAL A 205 -5.09 21.86 7.40
CA VAL A 205 -5.46 23.22 7.80
C VAL A 205 -4.29 24.12 7.46
N ASN A 206 -4.54 25.18 6.70
CA ASN A 206 -3.56 26.25 6.53
C ASN A 206 -3.65 27.15 7.76
N LYS A 207 -2.66 27.07 8.65
CA LYS A 207 -2.49 28.04 9.73
C LYS A 207 -1.59 29.16 9.23
N THR A 208 -1.71 30.33 9.83
CA THR A 208 -0.81 31.47 9.61
C THR A 208 0.67 31.13 9.86
N GLU A 209 0.94 30.08 10.62
CA GLU A 209 2.29 29.58 10.97
C GLU A 209 2.87 28.56 9.97
N GLY A 210 2.11 28.13 8.95
CA GLY A 210 2.57 27.15 7.95
C GLY A 210 1.53 26.09 7.60
N LEU A 211 1.94 25.15 6.74
CA LEU A 211 1.12 23.98 6.41
C LEU A 211 0.98 23.11 7.67
N CYS A 212 -0.26 22.78 8.03
CA CYS A 212 -0.56 21.98 9.21
C CYS A 212 -1.50 20.83 8.84
N ILE A 213 -1.25 19.65 9.37
CA ILE A 213 -2.24 18.58 9.41
C ILE A 213 -2.74 18.39 10.84
N SER A 214 -4.00 18.03 10.99
CA SER A 214 -4.59 17.61 12.24
C SER A 214 -5.03 16.15 12.10
N ALA A 215 -4.78 15.35 13.12
CA ALA A 215 -5.14 13.94 13.16
C ALA A 215 -6.05 13.66 14.37
N LEU A 216 -7.06 12.80 14.18
CA LEU A 216 -8.02 12.38 15.20
C LEU A 216 -8.24 10.87 15.13
N HIS A 217 -7.94 10.18 16.23
CA HIS A 217 -8.34 8.80 16.45
C HIS A 217 -9.72 8.75 17.09
N GLN A 218 -10.74 8.49 16.28
CA GLN A 218 -12.15 8.67 16.65
C GLN A 218 -12.57 7.85 17.88
N SER A 219 -12.06 6.63 18.01
CA SER A 219 -12.42 5.68 19.08
C SER A 219 -11.94 6.16 20.46
N SER A 220 -10.71 6.66 20.52
CA SER A 220 -10.10 7.12 21.79
C SER A 220 -10.33 8.60 22.09
N GLY A 221 -10.70 9.39 21.08
CA GLY A 221 -10.68 10.86 21.17
C GLY A 221 -9.29 11.50 21.15
N TYR A 222 -8.21 10.71 21.03
CA TYR A 222 -6.85 11.22 20.88
C TYR A 222 -6.71 12.05 19.60
N SER A 223 -6.20 13.27 19.73
CA SER A 223 -5.99 14.18 18.61
C SER A 223 -4.77 15.06 18.79
N PHE A 224 -4.14 15.40 17.66
CA PHE A 224 -2.94 16.21 17.62
C PHE A 224 -2.81 16.94 16.28
N SER A 225 -1.88 17.88 16.20
CA SER A 225 -1.50 18.54 14.96
C SER A 225 0.01 18.42 14.68
N LEU A 226 0.35 18.29 13.41
CA LEU A 226 1.73 18.37 12.90
C LEU A 226 1.84 19.60 12.00
N THR A 227 2.75 20.51 12.32
CA THR A 227 2.98 21.74 11.56
C THR A 227 4.38 21.70 10.95
N TRP A 228 4.48 22.00 9.66
CA TRP A 228 5.75 22.12 8.97
C TRP A 228 6.39 23.46 9.32
N ILE A 229 7.58 23.40 9.91
CA ILE A 229 8.39 24.57 10.18
C ILE A 229 9.47 24.63 9.10
N ASN A 230 9.37 25.66 8.26
CA ASN A 230 10.39 25.94 7.27
C ASN A 230 11.59 26.57 7.97
N ARG A 231 12.75 25.96 7.77
CA ARG A 231 14.03 26.51 8.22
C ARG A 231 14.70 27.30 7.10
N ALA A 232 15.73 28.07 7.45
CA ALA A 232 16.46 28.90 6.47
C ALA A 232 17.04 28.04 5.33
N ALA A 233 17.31 28.66 4.19
CA ALA A 233 17.70 27.97 2.96
C ALA A 233 18.92 27.05 3.17
N GLY A 234 18.70 25.74 3.14
CA GLY A 234 19.72 24.70 3.30
C GLY A 234 19.52 23.73 4.46
N GLU A 235 18.60 24.02 5.40
CA GLU A 235 18.26 23.13 6.52
C GLU A 235 17.09 22.19 6.19
N GLU A 236 17.09 20.98 6.76
CA GLU A 236 15.98 20.03 6.63
C GLU A 236 14.69 20.61 7.23
N SER A 237 13.55 20.37 6.57
CA SER A 237 12.25 20.74 7.13
C SER A 237 11.96 19.95 8.40
N GLU A 238 11.48 20.65 9.42
CA GLU A 238 11.08 20.05 10.69
C GLU A 238 9.56 20.03 10.86
N LEU A 239 9.10 19.07 11.65
CA LEU A 239 7.71 18.90 12.05
C LEU A 239 7.57 19.21 13.53
N LEU A 240 6.62 20.11 13.83
CA LEU A 240 6.18 20.41 15.18
C LEU A 240 4.92 19.62 15.51
N TYR A 241 5.05 18.69 16.44
CA TYR A 241 3.94 18.00 17.07
C TYR A 241 3.36 18.80 18.23
N ARG A 242 2.04 18.91 18.24
CA ARG A 242 1.27 19.46 19.35
C ARG A 242 0.06 18.58 19.62
N VAL A 243 -0.05 18.08 20.84
CA VAL A 243 -1.26 17.38 21.29
C VAL A 243 -2.41 18.38 21.43
N SER A 244 -3.58 17.98 20.93
CA SER A 244 -4.84 18.73 21.10
C SER A 244 -5.69 18.14 22.21
N SER A 245 -5.78 16.81 22.25
CA SER A 245 -6.44 16.05 23.31
C SER A 245 -5.82 14.67 23.43
N LEU A 246 -5.57 14.20 24.66
CA LEU A 246 -5.11 12.83 24.91
C LEU A 246 -6.26 11.81 24.84
N GLY A 247 -7.51 12.26 24.90
CA GLY A 247 -8.67 11.38 24.96
C GLY A 247 -8.57 10.38 26.11
N THR A 248 -8.88 9.12 25.83
CA THR A 248 -8.79 8.02 26.82
C THR A 248 -7.36 7.69 27.24
N PHE A 249 -6.33 8.21 26.56
CA PHE A 249 -4.93 7.92 26.90
C PHE A 249 -4.38 8.81 28.01
N GLU A 250 -5.16 9.72 28.59
CA GLU A 250 -4.67 10.69 29.58
C GLU A 250 -3.86 10.08 30.74
N ARG A 251 -4.21 8.88 31.20
CA ARG A 251 -3.49 8.21 32.32
C ARG A 251 -2.34 7.31 31.88
N VAL A 252 -2.27 6.96 30.60
CA VAL A 252 -1.35 5.94 30.06
C VAL A 252 -0.40 6.47 28.99
N ALA A 253 -0.63 7.69 28.49
CA ALA A 253 0.19 8.30 27.47
C ALA A 253 1.62 8.52 27.99
N PRO A 254 2.65 8.14 27.21
CA PRO A 254 4.03 8.51 27.51
C PRO A 254 4.21 10.02 27.58
N GLU A 255 5.23 10.49 28.31
CA GLU A 255 5.55 11.92 28.47
C GLU A 255 5.67 12.64 27.13
N TRP A 256 6.34 12.01 26.15
CA TRP A 256 6.51 12.57 24.81
C TRP A 256 5.18 12.88 24.08
N MET A 257 4.08 12.16 24.36
CA MET A 257 2.78 12.45 23.75
C MET A 257 2.07 13.64 24.39
N ARG A 258 2.54 14.09 25.55
CA ARG A 258 1.96 15.20 26.31
C ARG A 258 2.65 16.51 25.96
N ASP A 259 3.92 16.43 25.58
CA ASP A 259 4.76 17.58 25.29
C ASP A 259 4.68 18.02 23.83
N VAL A 260 5.13 19.24 23.59
CA VAL A 260 5.36 19.77 22.25
C VAL A 260 6.72 19.28 21.77
N ILE A 261 6.74 18.56 20.65
CA ILE A 261 7.96 17.93 20.13
C ILE A 261 8.25 18.46 18.75
N MET A 262 9.52 18.72 18.47
CA MET A 262 10.01 19.07 17.15
C MET A 262 10.95 17.97 16.65
N PHE A 263 10.78 17.52 15.41
CA PHE A 263 11.60 16.46 14.83
C PHE A 263 11.74 16.63 13.31
N SER A 264 12.82 16.11 12.72
CA SER A 264 13.02 16.12 11.26
C SER A 264 11.93 15.30 10.55
N THR A 265 11.52 15.73 9.35
CA THR A 265 10.56 14.98 8.51
C THR A 265 10.98 13.53 8.26
N ASN A 266 12.28 13.22 8.29
CA ASN A 266 12.83 11.86 8.18
C ASN A 266 12.40 10.93 9.33
N MET A 267 12.03 11.48 10.49
CA MET A 267 11.54 10.73 11.66
C MET A 267 10.03 10.47 11.62
N CYS A 268 9.33 10.96 10.60
CA CYS A 268 7.88 10.80 10.45
C CYS A 268 7.43 9.32 10.49
N PRO A 269 8.09 8.37 9.80
CA PRO A 269 7.72 6.95 9.91
C PRO A 269 7.82 6.41 11.34
N VAL A 270 8.88 6.77 12.06
CA VAL A 270 9.10 6.34 13.46
C VAL A 270 8.07 6.98 14.39
N PHE A 271 7.72 8.24 14.17
CA PHE A 271 6.69 8.94 14.94
C PHE A 271 5.33 8.23 14.82
N PHE A 272 4.86 7.98 13.59
CA PHE A 272 3.57 7.32 13.37
C PHE A 272 3.58 5.86 13.87
N GLU A 273 4.69 5.15 13.77
CA GLU A 273 4.84 3.83 14.36
C GLU A 273 4.67 3.87 15.90
N ARG A 274 5.31 4.84 16.57
CA ARG A 274 5.17 5.01 18.03
C ARG A 274 3.75 5.33 18.45
N VAL A 275 3.07 6.22 17.73
CA VAL A 275 1.65 6.54 17.96
C VAL A 275 0.78 5.30 17.77
N ALA A 276 0.97 4.56 16.68
CA ALA A 276 0.21 3.34 16.39
C ALA A 276 0.42 2.26 17.47
N ARG A 277 1.65 2.11 18.00
CA ARG A 277 1.92 1.20 19.12
C ARG A 277 1.10 1.58 20.35
N VAL A 278 1.10 2.85 20.76
CA VAL A 278 0.34 3.29 21.94
C VAL A 278 -1.17 3.02 21.77
N ILE A 279 -1.71 3.29 20.58
CA ILE A 279 -3.12 3.04 20.28
C ILE A 279 -3.44 1.55 20.34
N LYS A 280 -2.66 0.70 19.65
CA LYS A 280 -2.88 -0.76 19.64
C LYS A 280 -2.73 -1.42 21.02
N PHE A 281 -1.96 -0.84 21.93
CA PHE A 281 -1.81 -1.38 23.28
C PHE A 281 -3.00 -1.06 24.19
N HIS A 282 -3.82 -0.05 23.87
CA HIS A 282 -4.83 0.50 24.77
C HIS A 282 -6.23 0.62 24.14
N CYS A 283 -6.41 0.15 22.91
CA CYS A 283 -7.68 0.08 22.20
C CYS A 283 -7.90 -1.33 21.66
#